data_AF-A0A7C2ZTA1-F1
#
_entry.id   AF-A0A7C2ZTA1-F1
#
_cell.length_a   1.000
_cell.length_b   1.000
_cell.length_c   1.000
_cell.angle_alpha   90.00
_cell.angle_beta   90.00
_cell.angle_gamma   90.00
#
_symmetry.space_group_name_H-M   'P 1'
#
loop_
_entity.id
_entity.type
_entity.pdbx_description
1 polymer ?
#
loop_
_entity_poly.entity_id
_entity_poly.type
_entity_poly.pdbx_seq_one_letter_code
_entity_poly.pdbx_strand_id
1 'polypeptide(L)' 'MKPNILWICSDQQRFDTLGCYGNPFVHTPNLDRLAKGGVLFEFCFSQSPVCTPSRASFLTGRYPRTTRAR' A
#
# COMPACT_ATOMS: atom_id res chain seq x y z
N MET A 1 -11.50 -19.70 14.44
CA MET A 1 -12.33 -18.67 13.76
C MET A 1 -11.68 -18.30 12.44
N LYS A 2 -12.46 -18.03 11.39
CA LYS A 2 -11.94 -17.54 10.09
C LYS A 2 -12.02 -16.01 10.08
N PRO A 3 -10.89 -15.28 9.95
CA PRO A 3 -10.93 -13.82 9.92
C PRO A 3 -11.50 -13.30 8.60
N ASN A 4 -12.09 -12.11 8.65
CA ASN A 4 -12.41 -11.33 7.45
C ASN A 4 -11.17 -10.53 7.03
N ILE A 5 -10.92 -10.42 5.73
CA ILE A 5 -9.78 -9.68 5.17
C ILE A 5 -10.32 -8.47 4.40
N LEU A 6 -9.98 -7.26 4.85
CA LEU A 6 -10.26 -6.00 4.15
C LEU A 6 -8.96 -5.46 3.56
N TRP A 7 -8.93 -5.29 2.24
CA TRP A 7 -7.76 -4.74 1.54
C TRP A 7 -8.09 -3.37 0.97
N ILE A 8 -7.36 -2.36 1.44
CA ILE A 8 -7.50 -0.96 1.05
C ILE A 8 -6.26 -0.57 0.23
N CYS A 9 -6.47 -0.01 -0.96
CA CYS A 9 -5.40 0.42 -1.86
C CYS A 9 -5.77 1.78 -2.45
N SER A 10 -5.01 2.82 -2.09
CA SER A 10 -5.09 4.14 -2.71
C SER A 10 -4.31 4.17 -4.02
N ASP A 11 -4.72 5.05 -4.96
CA ASP A 11 -3.99 5.28 -6.21
C ASP A 11 -3.06 6.50 -6.07
N GLN A 12 -1.87 6.40 -6.64
CA GLN A 12 -0.85 7.47 -6.69
C GLN A 12 -0.41 8.08 -5.34
N GLN A 13 -0.72 7.46 -4.21
CA GLN A 13 -0.32 7.98 -2.90
C GLN A 13 1.20 7.84 -2.69
N ARG A 14 1.88 8.95 -2.40
CA ARG A 14 3.29 8.93 -1.98
C ARG A 14 3.41 8.45 -0.54
N PHE A 15 4.48 7.72 -0.21
CA PHE A 15 4.66 7.17 1.14
C PHE A 15 4.72 8.26 2.23
N ASP A 16 5.29 9.43 1.90
CA ASP A 16 5.51 10.56 2.81
C ASP A 16 4.27 11.45 2.99
N THR A 17 3.08 11.01 2.56
CA THR A 17 1.83 11.81 2.66
C THR A 17 0.96 11.45 3.86
N LEU A 18 1.38 10.51 4.71
CA LEU A 18 0.64 10.12 5.91
C LEU A 18 1.33 10.60 7.19
N GLY A 19 0.52 10.96 8.19
CA GLY A 19 1.01 11.32 9.53
C GLY A 19 1.81 10.20 10.19
N CYS A 20 1.40 8.94 10.01
CA CYS A 20 2.15 7.78 10.51
C CYS A 20 3.55 7.58 9.88
N TYR A 21 3.83 8.19 8.73
CA TYR A 21 5.16 8.25 8.12
C TYR A 21 5.90 9.57 8.44
N GLY A 22 5.40 10.37 9.38
CA GLY A 22 6.05 11.58 9.87
C GLY A 22 5.67 12.87 9.13
N ASN A 23 4.63 12.87 8.29
CA ASN A 23 4.18 14.10 7.63
C ASN A 23 3.52 15.06 8.64
N PRO A 24 4.04 16.30 8.84
CA PRO A 24 3.48 17.23 9.83
C PRO A 24 2.32 18.09 9.29
N PHE A 25 2.03 18.03 7.99
CA PHE A 25 1.05 18.90 7.32
C PHE A 25 -0.26 18.18 6.96
N VAL A 26 -0.20 16.89 6.63
CA VAL A 26 -1.37 16.13 6.18
C VAL A 26 -2.07 15.48 7.37
N HIS A 27 -3.36 15.72 7.50
CA HIS A 27 -4.17 15.18 8.60
C HIS A 27 -4.80 13.83 8.22
N THR A 28 -4.24 12.71 8.70
CA THR A 28 -4.70 11.34 8.37
C THR A 28 -5.09 10.48 9.60
N PRO A 29 -5.95 10.98 10.52
CA PRO A 29 -6.15 10.38 11.85
C PRO A 29 -6.66 8.93 11.81
N ASN A 30 -7.43 8.54 10.78
CA ASN A 30 -7.93 7.18 10.65
C ASN A 30 -6.83 6.17 10.26
N LEU A 31 -5.92 6.57 9.36
CA LEU A 31 -4.80 5.73 8.94
C LEU A 31 -3.71 5.70 10.01
N ASP A 32 -3.50 6.82 10.71
CA ASP A 32 -2.55 6.90 11.82
C ASP A 32 -2.99 6.00 12.98
N ARG A 33 -4.29 5.99 13.29
CA ARG A 33 -4.86 5.07 14.29
C ARG A 33 -4.74 3.61 13.87
N LEU A 34 -4.93 3.30 12.58
CA LEU A 34 -4.75 1.95 12.04
C LEU A 34 -3.29 1.49 12.20
N ALA A 35 -2.32 2.35 11.86
CA ALA A 35 -0.90 2.07 12.01
C ALA A 35 -0.51 1.84 13.48
N LYS A 36 -0.99 2.68 14.41
CA LYS A 36 -0.72 2.55 15.85
C LYS A 36 -1.26 1.24 16.46
N GLY A 37 -2.37 0.72 15.92
CA GLY A 37 -2.98 -0.53 16.37
C GLY A 37 -2.47 -1.78 15.67
N GLY A 38 -1.50 -1.66 14.76
CA GLY A 38 -1.04 -2.75 13.90
C GLY A 38 0.46 -2.69 13.60
N VAL A 39 0.81 -3.08 12.38
CA VAL A 39 2.19 -3.06 11.88
C VAL A 39 2.30 -2.04 10.75
N LEU A 40 3.26 -1.12 10.85
CA LEU A 40 3.62 -0.18 9.81
C LEU A 40 4.93 -0.62 9.15
N PHE A 41 4.93 -0.78 7.83
CA PHE A 41 6.14 -1.12 7.08
C PHE A 41 6.84 0.17 6.61
N GLU A 42 8.05 0.42 7.08
CA GLU A 42 8.87 1.58 6.66
C GLU A 42 9.44 1.41 5.24
N PHE A 43 9.66 0.16 4.83
CA PHE A 43 10.25 -0.20 3.53
C PHE A 43 9.31 -1.11 2.73
N CYS A 44 8.35 -0.52 2.02
CA CYS A 44 7.41 -1.23 1.16
C CYS A 44 7.47 -0.67 -0.26
N PHE A 45 7.95 -1.46 -1.22
CA PHE A 45 8.18 -1.03 -2.59
C PHE A 45 7.21 -1.70 -3.55
N SER A 46 6.64 -0.92 -4.48
CA SER A 46 5.88 -1.49 -5.60
C SER A 46 6.84 -2.13 -6.62
N GLN A 47 6.37 -3.19 -7.28
CA GLN A 47 7.19 -3.94 -8.24
C GLN A 47 7.22 -3.24 -9.62
N SER A 48 6.39 -2.22 -9.79
CA SER A 48 6.37 -1.34 -10.96
C SER A 48 5.88 0.05 -10.56
N PRO A 49 6.39 1.13 -11.19
CA PRO A 49 5.88 2.49 -10.98
C PRO A 49 4.61 2.81 -11.79
N VAL A 50 4.06 1.85 -12.56
CA VAL A 50 2.85 2.03 -13.39
C VAL A 50 1.67 1.21 -12.84
N CYS A 51 0.46 1.77 -12.93
CA CYS A 51 -0.74 1.24 -12.27
C CYS A 51 -1.03 -0.23 -12.64
N THR A 52 -1.21 -0.56 -13.91
CA THR A 52 -1.57 -1.93 -14.35
C THR A 52 -0.54 -3.00 -13.94
N PRO A 53 0.76 -2.87 -14.25
CA PRO A 53 1.75 -3.87 -13.85
C PRO A 53 1.96 -3.95 -12.33
N SER A 54 1.83 -2.84 -11.60
CA SER A 54 1.89 -2.83 -10.12
C SER A 54 0.73 -3.63 -9.52
N ARG A 55 -0.50 -3.34 -9.97
CA ARG A 55 -1.73 -4.01 -9.50
C ARG A 55 -1.73 -5.50 -9.84
N ALA A 56 -1.35 -5.84 -11.06
CA ALA A 56 -1.23 -7.24 -11.48
C ALA A 56 -0.22 -8.00 -10.60
N SER A 57 0.89 -7.35 -10.20
CA SER A 57 1.91 -7.97 -9.37
C SER A 57 1.39 -8.34 -7.99
N PHE A 58 0.80 -7.40 -7.26
CA PHE A 58 0.31 -7.68 -5.91
C PHE A 58 -0.95 -8.57 -5.89
N LEU A 59 -1.76 -8.59 -6.95
CA LEU A 59 -2.95 -9.44 -7.05
C LEU A 59 -2.61 -10.90 -7.29
N THR A 60 -1.48 -11.15 -7.97
CA THR A 60 -1.05 -12.50 -8.35
C THR A 60 0.10 -13.04 -7.51
N GLY A 61 0.76 -12.17 -6.72
CA GLY A 61 1.98 -12.52 -5.99
C GLY A 61 3.18 -12.78 -6.91
N ARG A 62 3.19 -12.23 -8.13
CA ARG A 62 4.23 -12.49 -9.14
C ARG A 62 4.85 -11.19 -9.62
N TYR A 63 6.12 -11.23 -10.05
CA TYR A 63 6.75 -10.05 -10.65
C TYR A 63 6.06 -9.62 -11.96
N PRO A 64 5.98 -8.30 -12.27
CA PRO A 64 5.28 -7.78 -13.44
C PRO A 64 5.69 -8.42 -14.77
N ARG A 65 6.98 -8.77 -14.92
CA ARG A 65 7.51 -9.47 -16.11
C ARG A 65 6.74 -10.76 -16.44
N THR A 66 6.17 -11.40 -15.43
CA THR A 66 5.52 -12.71 -15.54
C THR A 66 4.00 -12.65 -15.59
N THR A 67 3.39 -11.48 -15.40
CA THR A 67 1.93 -11.31 -15.37
C THR A 67 1.33 -11.01 -16.74
N ARG A 68 2.15 -10.59 -17.73
CA ARG A 68 1.74 -10.20 -19.09
C ARG A 68 0.73 -9.04 -19.15
N ALA A 69 0.44 -8.42 -18.01
CA ALA A 69 -0.40 -7.23 -17.92
C ALA A 69 0.41 -6.00 -18.34
N ARG A 70 -0.13 -5.21 -19.26
CA ARG A 70 0.50 -3.99 -19.80
C ARG A 70 -0.09 -2.75 -19.15
#